data_AF-A0A7C1VAQ9-F1
#
_entry.id   AF-A0A7C1VAQ9-F1
#
_cell.length_a   1.000
_cell.length_b   1.000
_cell.length_c   1.000
_cell.angle_alpha   90.00
_cell.angle_beta   90.00
_cell.angle_gamma   90.00
#
_symmetry.space_group_name_H-M   'P 1'
#
loop_
_entity.id
_entity.type
_entity.pdbx_description
1 polymer ?
#
loop_
_entity_poly.entity_id
_entity_poly.type
_entity_poly.pdbx_seq_one_letter_code
_entity_poly.pdbx_strand_id
1 'polypeptide(L)'
;MNSILSLIEKLKEPKIIKDTINERTKQMIDDGKLTEARELIDLGEEIPEKLAKEVNIAEQWFTEGDYKKAKKYFLKAAELALIIQENEISSFLENKGNHVGTFPDVIKERDNLYKELEKRTSEIEMNELYVYNYLLDPIERLIDISNNFEIIESIDTLTKLKSNAHRAIRLAKELYGLDKKIRELLNKI
;
A
#
# COMPACT_ATOMS: atom_id res chain seq x y z
N MET A 1 -26.81 3.05 -15.37
CA MET A 1 -25.61 2.98 -14.50
C MET A 1 -26.11 2.76 -13.08
N ASN A 2 -26.12 1.52 -12.61
CA ASN A 2 -26.39 1.25 -11.19
C ASN A 2 -25.15 1.70 -10.39
N SER A 3 -25.37 2.48 -9.34
CA SER A 3 -24.29 2.89 -8.43
C SER A 3 -23.69 1.66 -7.74
N ILE A 4 -22.38 1.68 -7.46
CA ILE A 4 -21.71 0.65 -6.64
C ILE A 4 -22.46 0.43 -5.32
N LEU A 5 -23.03 1.49 -4.75
CA LEU A 5 -23.85 1.43 -3.54
C LEU A 5 -25.06 0.50 -3.71
N SER A 6 -25.72 0.56 -4.85
CA SER A 6 -26.88 -0.29 -5.19
C SER A 6 -26.48 -1.75 -5.36
N LEU A 7 -25.31 -2.04 -5.95
CA LEU A 7 -24.80 -3.41 -6.05
C LEU A 7 -24.48 -4.01 -4.68
N ILE A 8 -23.91 -3.21 -3.78
CA ILE A 8 -23.61 -3.64 -2.41
C ILE A 8 -24.89 -3.91 -1.61
N GLU A 9 -25.92 -3.08 -1.76
CA GLU A 9 -27.22 -3.30 -1.12
C GLU A 9 -27.88 -4.59 -1.63
N LYS A 10 -27.88 -4.84 -2.95
CA LYS A 10 -28.38 -6.09 -3.55
C LYS A 10 -27.71 -7.33 -2.98
N LEU A 11 -26.40 -7.28 -2.76
CA LEU A 11 -25.62 -8.42 -2.25
C LEU A 11 -25.88 -8.71 -0.77
N LYS A 12 -26.35 -7.73 0.00
CA LYS A 12 -26.72 -7.91 1.41
C LYS A 12 -28.11 -8.51 1.59
N GLU A 13 -28.99 -8.35 0.59
CA GLU A 13 -30.38 -8.73 0.68
C GLU A 13 -30.79 -9.66 -0.49
N PRO A 14 -30.81 -11.00 -0.26
CA PRO A 14 -31.21 -11.98 -1.28
C PRO A 14 -32.56 -11.66 -1.94
N LYS A 15 -33.47 -11.01 -1.19
CA LYS A 15 -34.79 -10.62 -1.65
C LYS A 15 -34.74 -9.65 -2.83
N ILE A 16 -33.82 -8.68 -2.83
CA ILE A 16 -33.70 -7.70 -3.92
C ILE A 16 -33.28 -8.39 -5.23
N ILE A 17 -32.39 -9.38 -5.13
CA ILE A 17 -31.97 -10.20 -6.26
C ILE A 17 -33.14 -11.05 -6.76
N LYS A 18 -33.89 -11.68 -5.85
CA LYS A 18 -35.10 -12.45 -6.19
C LYS A 18 -36.16 -11.60 -6.90
N ASP A 19 -36.39 -10.38 -6.42
CA ASP A 19 -37.32 -9.43 -7.05
C ASP A 19 -36.86 -9.02 -8.45
N THR A 20 -35.54 -8.80 -8.64
CA THR A 20 -34.95 -8.51 -9.96
C THR A 20 -35.15 -9.68 -10.94
N ILE A 21 -34.97 -10.93 -10.47
CA ILE A 21 -35.21 -12.14 -11.27
C ILE A 21 -36.69 -12.24 -11.63
N ASN A 22 -37.61 -11.99 -10.69
CA ASN A 22 -39.05 -12.01 -10.93
C ASN A 22 -39.49 -10.97 -11.98
N GLU A 23 -38.90 -9.78 -11.99
CA GLU A 23 -39.18 -8.77 -13.02
C GLU A 23 -38.67 -9.20 -14.39
N ARG A 24 -37.44 -9.74 -14.46
CA ARG A 24 -36.84 -10.20 -15.72
C ARG A 24 -37.59 -11.41 -16.30
N THR A 25 -38.02 -12.34 -15.46
CA THR A 25 -38.80 -13.52 -15.88
C THR A 25 -40.18 -13.13 -16.42
N LYS A 26 -40.85 -12.12 -15.84
CA LYS A 26 -42.09 -11.55 -16.42
C LYS A 26 -41.84 -11.03 -17.84
N GLN A 27 -40.79 -10.25 -18.04
CA GLN A 27 -40.42 -9.76 -19.37
C GLN A 27 -40.14 -10.90 -20.35
N MET A 28 -39.41 -11.94 -19.92
CA MET A 28 -39.13 -13.11 -20.77
C MET A 28 -40.41 -13.87 -21.15
N ILE A 29 -41.40 -13.94 -20.26
CA ILE A 29 -42.71 -14.54 -20.56
C ILE A 29 -43.44 -13.70 -21.60
N ASP A 30 -43.47 -12.38 -21.45
CA ASP A 30 -44.09 -11.44 -22.40
C ASP A 30 -43.42 -11.52 -23.79
N ASP A 31 -42.10 -11.75 -23.82
CA ASP A 31 -41.29 -11.95 -25.03
C ASP A 31 -41.45 -13.36 -25.65
N GLY A 32 -42.25 -14.24 -25.05
CA GLY A 32 -42.47 -15.61 -25.53
C GLY A 32 -41.32 -16.60 -25.24
N LYS A 33 -40.34 -16.22 -24.42
CA LYS A 33 -39.17 -17.03 -24.02
C LYS A 33 -39.49 -17.92 -22.82
N LEU A 34 -40.50 -18.77 -22.96
CA LEU A 34 -41.06 -19.54 -21.85
C LEU A 34 -40.07 -20.53 -21.20
N THR A 35 -39.16 -21.11 -21.99
CA THR A 35 -38.14 -22.05 -21.47
C THR A 35 -37.09 -21.32 -20.63
N GLU A 36 -36.53 -20.24 -21.15
CA GLU A 36 -35.54 -19.43 -20.43
C GLU A 36 -36.13 -18.80 -19.15
N ALA A 37 -37.39 -18.36 -19.22
CA ALA A 37 -38.10 -17.83 -18.06
C ALA A 37 -38.26 -18.90 -16.97
N ARG A 38 -38.61 -20.13 -17.34
CA ARG A 38 -38.78 -21.24 -16.38
C ARG A 38 -37.47 -21.62 -15.71
N GLU A 39 -36.39 -21.75 -16.49
CA GLU A 39 -35.06 -22.03 -15.96
C GLU A 39 -34.61 -20.93 -14.98
N LEU A 40 -34.84 -19.65 -15.33
CA LEU A 40 -34.44 -18.54 -14.48
C LEU A 40 -35.29 -18.45 -13.19
N ILE A 41 -36.56 -18.85 -13.21
CA ILE A 41 -37.40 -18.98 -12.01
C ILE A 41 -36.79 -20.02 -11.06
N ASP A 42 -36.50 -21.23 -11.57
CA ASP A 42 -35.97 -22.32 -10.75
C ASP A 42 -34.63 -21.91 -10.10
N LEU A 43 -33.76 -21.25 -10.86
CA LEU A 43 -32.49 -20.71 -10.36
C LEU A 43 -32.70 -19.58 -9.33
N GLY A 44 -33.72 -18.75 -9.51
CA GLY A 44 -34.07 -17.63 -8.63
C GLY A 44 -34.62 -18.03 -7.26
N GLU A 45 -34.94 -19.31 -7.05
CA GLU A 45 -35.36 -19.80 -5.74
C GLU A 45 -34.15 -20.08 -4.82
N GLU A 46 -33.08 -20.66 -5.35
CA GLU A 46 -31.94 -21.14 -4.54
C GLU A 46 -30.69 -20.26 -4.62
N ILE A 47 -30.39 -19.72 -5.81
CA ILE A 47 -29.11 -19.04 -6.04
C ILE A 47 -28.98 -17.74 -5.25
N PRO A 48 -30.01 -16.89 -5.09
CA PRO A 48 -29.87 -15.64 -4.33
C PRO A 48 -29.38 -15.85 -2.88
N GLU A 49 -29.86 -16.89 -2.20
CA GLU A 49 -29.41 -17.21 -0.83
C GLU A 49 -27.98 -17.75 -0.81
N LYS A 50 -27.64 -18.65 -1.75
CA LYS A 50 -26.27 -19.18 -1.91
C LYS A 50 -25.29 -18.05 -2.22
N LEU A 51 -25.65 -17.13 -3.10
CA LEU A 51 -24.85 -15.97 -3.50
C LEU A 51 -24.54 -15.09 -2.28
N ALA A 52 -25.56 -14.68 -1.52
CA ALA A 52 -25.37 -13.86 -0.33
C ALA A 52 -24.50 -14.58 0.73
N LYS A 53 -24.67 -15.89 0.89
CA LYS A 53 -23.83 -16.70 1.78
C LYS A 53 -22.36 -16.70 1.34
N GLU A 54 -22.06 -16.95 0.07
CA GLU A 54 -20.68 -16.96 -0.43
C GLU A 54 -20.03 -15.57 -0.30
N VAL A 55 -20.78 -14.49 -0.54
CA VAL A 55 -20.31 -13.11 -0.31
C VAL A 55 -20.00 -12.89 1.17
N ASN A 56 -20.88 -13.26 2.09
CA ASN A 56 -20.64 -13.11 3.53
C ASN A 56 -19.40 -13.88 3.98
N ILE A 57 -19.19 -15.10 3.48
CA ILE A 57 -17.97 -15.88 3.76
C ILE A 57 -16.74 -15.18 3.19
N ALA A 58 -16.83 -14.60 1.99
CA ALA A 58 -15.72 -13.84 1.39
C ALA A 58 -15.34 -12.62 2.24
N GLU A 59 -16.31 -11.84 2.71
CA GLU A 59 -16.08 -10.68 3.60
C GLU A 59 -15.51 -11.10 4.96
N GLN A 60 -15.96 -12.23 5.50
CA GLN A 60 -15.41 -12.78 6.74
C GLN A 60 -13.93 -13.10 6.57
N TRP A 61 -13.56 -13.88 5.55
CA TRP A 61 -12.14 -14.19 5.29
C TRP A 61 -11.32 -12.94 4.99
N PHE A 62 -11.90 -11.96 4.30
CA PHE A 62 -11.25 -10.68 4.04
C PHE A 62 -10.93 -9.95 5.35
N THR A 63 -11.88 -9.92 6.28
CA THR A 63 -11.72 -9.29 7.61
C THR A 63 -10.71 -10.05 8.48
N GLU A 64 -10.68 -11.38 8.37
CA GLU A 64 -9.71 -12.25 9.06
C GLU A 64 -8.31 -12.21 8.44
N GLY A 65 -8.13 -11.56 7.28
CA GLY A 65 -6.84 -11.42 6.59
C GLY A 65 -6.45 -12.63 5.72
N ASP A 66 -7.33 -13.62 5.54
CA ASP A 66 -7.10 -14.74 4.62
C ASP A 66 -7.52 -14.36 3.19
N TYR A 67 -6.73 -13.51 2.56
CA TYR A 67 -7.03 -12.95 1.23
C TYR A 67 -7.13 -14.01 0.12
N LYS A 68 -6.45 -15.15 0.27
CA LYS A 68 -6.56 -16.27 -0.69
C LYS A 68 -7.93 -16.92 -0.62
N LYS A 69 -8.45 -17.18 0.59
CA LYS A 69 -9.82 -17.68 0.75
C LYS A 69 -10.84 -16.61 0.35
N ALA A 70 -10.67 -15.37 0.76
CA ALA A 70 -11.55 -14.27 0.36
C ALA A 70 -11.70 -14.19 -1.17
N LYS A 71 -10.58 -14.20 -1.92
CA LYS A 71 -10.60 -14.26 -3.39
C LYS A 71 -11.44 -15.43 -3.90
N LYS A 72 -11.20 -16.64 -3.40
CA LYS A 72 -11.90 -17.85 -3.83
C LYS A 72 -13.43 -17.71 -3.67
N TYR A 73 -13.88 -17.19 -2.54
CA TYR A 73 -15.31 -17.02 -2.26
C TYR A 73 -15.95 -15.87 -3.07
N PHE A 74 -15.21 -14.77 -3.31
CA PHE A 74 -15.68 -13.73 -4.24
C PHE A 74 -15.84 -14.25 -5.67
N LEU A 75 -14.91 -15.07 -6.17
CA LEU A 75 -15.02 -15.65 -7.51
C LEU A 75 -16.19 -16.64 -7.62
N LYS A 76 -16.43 -17.48 -6.61
CA LYS A 76 -17.62 -18.34 -6.55
C LYS A 76 -18.92 -17.53 -6.55
N ALA A 77 -18.96 -16.44 -5.79
CA ALA A 77 -20.11 -15.54 -5.78
C ALA A 77 -20.31 -14.89 -7.17
N ALA A 78 -19.22 -14.53 -7.87
CA ALA A 78 -19.29 -14.03 -9.24
C ALA A 78 -19.87 -15.06 -10.22
N GLU A 79 -19.49 -16.34 -10.10
CA GLU A 79 -20.06 -17.45 -10.88
C GLU A 79 -21.56 -17.61 -10.61
N LEU A 80 -21.99 -17.58 -9.34
CA LEU A 80 -23.41 -17.65 -8.97
C LEU A 80 -24.22 -16.48 -9.56
N ALA A 81 -23.69 -15.26 -9.47
CA ALA A 81 -24.33 -14.08 -10.07
C ALA A 81 -24.45 -14.21 -11.60
N LEU A 82 -23.46 -14.81 -12.27
CA LEU A 82 -23.51 -15.05 -13.71
C LEU A 82 -24.61 -16.06 -14.09
N ILE A 83 -24.82 -17.11 -13.30
CA ILE A 83 -25.85 -18.13 -13.55
C ILE A 83 -27.26 -17.52 -13.54
N ILE A 84 -27.53 -16.57 -12.64
CA ILE A 84 -28.80 -15.81 -12.60
C ILE A 84 -28.78 -14.56 -13.50
N GLN A 85 -27.81 -14.46 -14.41
CA GLN A 85 -27.67 -13.38 -15.38
C GLN A 85 -27.50 -11.97 -14.77
N GLU A 86 -27.00 -11.87 -13.54
CA GLU A 86 -26.63 -10.60 -12.89
C GLU A 86 -25.19 -10.20 -13.27
N ASN A 87 -24.98 -9.85 -14.54
CA ASN A 87 -23.65 -9.59 -15.11
C ASN A 87 -22.88 -8.45 -14.42
N GLU A 88 -23.58 -7.39 -14.01
CA GLU A 88 -22.95 -6.26 -13.28
C GLU A 88 -22.43 -6.71 -11.91
N ILE A 89 -23.20 -7.53 -11.19
CA ILE A 89 -22.81 -8.10 -9.89
C ILE A 89 -21.64 -9.07 -10.08
N SER A 90 -21.71 -9.94 -11.09
CA SER A 90 -20.64 -10.88 -11.41
C SER A 90 -19.32 -10.17 -11.67
N SER A 91 -19.32 -9.16 -12.55
CA SER A 91 -18.14 -8.37 -12.87
C SER A 91 -17.58 -7.62 -11.65
N PHE A 92 -18.44 -7.07 -10.80
CA PHE A 92 -18.04 -6.40 -9.57
C PHE A 92 -17.34 -7.36 -8.59
N LEU A 93 -17.93 -8.54 -8.37
CA LEU A 93 -17.39 -9.55 -7.46
C LEU A 93 -16.08 -10.15 -7.98
N GLU A 94 -15.97 -10.38 -9.29
CA GLU A 94 -14.75 -10.86 -9.91
C GLU A 94 -13.60 -9.86 -9.73
N ASN A 95 -13.85 -8.58 -10.02
CA ASN A 95 -12.87 -7.52 -9.82
C ASN A 95 -12.45 -7.41 -8.36
N LYS A 96 -13.41 -7.47 -7.43
CA LYS A 96 -13.12 -7.45 -5.99
C LYS A 96 -12.27 -8.66 -5.58
N GLY A 97 -12.63 -9.87 -6.01
CA GLY A 97 -11.88 -11.08 -5.73
C GLY A 97 -10.45 -11.04 -6.27
N ASN A 98 -10.27 -10.56 -7.51
CA ASN A 98 -8.95 -10.39 -8.11
C ASN A 98 -8.10 -9.36 -7.38
N HIS A 99 -8.70 -8.22 -7.00
CA HIS A 99 -8.03 -7.19 -6.22
C HIS A 99 -7.58 -7.69 -4.84
N VAL A 100 -8.49 -8.33 -4.09
CA VAL A 100 -8.13 -8.94 -2.80
C VAL A 100 -7.03 -9.99 -2.97
N GLY A 101 -7.03 -10.70 -4.09
CA GLY A 101 -6.01 -11.67 -4.47
C GLY A 101 -4.57 -11.13 -4.53
N THR A 102 -4.39 -9.82 -4.76
CA THR A 102 -3.05 -9.22 -4.86
C THR A 102 -2.49 -8.80 -3.50
N PHE A 103 -3.31 -8.77 -2.46
CA PHE A 103 -2.90 -8.27 -1.13
C PHE A 103 -1.73 -9.05 -0.54
N PRO A 104 -1.64 -10.40 -0.63
CA PRO A 104 -0.48 -11.13 -0.13
C PRO A 104 0.84 -10.69 -0.75
N ASP A 105 0.85 -10.38 -2.05
CA ASP A 105 2.04 -9.95 -2.77
C ASP A 105 2.45 -8.53 -2.36
N VAL A 106 1.47 -7.62 -2.26
CA VAL A 106 1.70 -6.23 -1.80
C VAL A 106 2.18 -6.20 -0.35
N ILE A 107 1.63 -7.05 0.52
CA ILE A 107 2.09 -7.19 1.92
C ILE A 107 3.53 -7.68 1.97
N LYS A 108 3.88 -8.68 1.15
CA LYS A 108 5.25 -9.19 1.06
C LYS A 108 6.21 -8.12 0.53
N GLU A 109 5.81 -7.35 -0.47
CA GLU A 109 6.59 -6.22 -0.99
C GLU A 109 6.83 -5.18 0.09
N ARG A 110 5.79 -4.75 0.80
CA ARG A 110 5.87 -3.84 1.94
C ARG A 110 6.88 -4.34 2.99
N ASP A 111 6.79 -5.60 3.39
CA ASP A 111 7.66 -6.17 4.42
C ASP A 111 9.14 -6.23 3.96
N ASN A 112 9.38 -6.45 2.67
CA ASN A 112 10.73 -6.38 2.11
C ASN A 112 11.28 -4.95 2.10
N LEU A 113 10.45 -3.96 1.74
CA LEU A 113 10.84 -2.55 1.76
C LEU A 113 11.19 -2.08 3.18
N TYR A 114 10.43 -2.51 4.19
CA TYR A 114 10.76 -2.23 5.59
C TYR A 114 12.12 -2.78 5.99
N LYS A 115 12.43 -4.03 5.63
CA LYS A 115 13.75 -4.64 5.92
C LYS A 115 14.89 -3.93 5.20
N GLU A 116 14.68 -3.51 3.95
CA GLU A 116 15.67 -2.74 3.22
C GLU A 116 15.92 -1.37 3.86
N LEU A 117 14.84 -0.70 4.28
CA LEU A 117 14.90 0.57 4.96
C LEU A 117 15.67 0.47 6.27
N GLU A 118 15.35 -0.53 7.11
CA GLU A 118 16.05 -0.81 8.36
C GLU A 118 17.55 -1.03 8.12
N LYS A 119 17.91 -1.88 7.14
CA LYS A 119 19.32 -2.13 6.78
C LYS A 119 20.05 -0.83 6.39
N ARG A 120 19.47 -0.03 5.50
CA ARG A 120 20.08 1.21 5.03
C ARG A 120 20.21 2.24 6.15
N THR A 121 19.23 2.31 7.05
CA THR A 121 19.29 3.18 8.21
C THR A 121 20.41 2.76 9.16
N SER A 122 20.59 1.46 9.43
CA SER A 122 21.72 0.99 10.24
C SER A 122 23.09 1.29 9.61
N GLU A 123 23.21 1.28 8.28
CA GLU A 123 24.45 1.68 7.59
C GLU A 123 24.78 3.18 7.78
N ILE A 124 23.76 4.03 7.90
CA ILE A 124 23.93 5.48 8.14
C ILE A 124 24.47 5.75 9.56
N GLU A 125 24.18 4.89 10.54
CA GLU A 125 24.63 5.05 11.93
C GLU A 125 26.16 5.04 12.09
N MET A 126 26.91 4.58 11.08
CA MET A 126 28.37 4.50 11.09
C MET A 126 29.11 5.75 10.55
N ASN A 127 28.41 6.84 10.23
CA ASN A 127 29.04 8.02 9.62
C ASN A 127 29.80 8.93 10.62
N GLU A 128 31.13 8.90 10.56
CA GLU A 128 32.08 9.66 11.40
C GLU A 128 32.21 11.17 11.04
N LEU A 129 31.11 11.84 10.70
CA LEU A 129 31.17 13.22 10.15
C LEU A 129 31.65 14.29 11.16
N TYR A 130 31.81 13.95 12.44
CA TYR A 130 32.31 14.84 13.49
C TYR A 130 33.85 14.92 13.57
N VAL A 131 34.58 14.15 12.76
CA VAL A 131 36.05 14.03 12.84
C VAL A 131 36.77 15.35 12.51
N TYR A 132 36.16 16.25 11.72
CA TYR A 132 36.76 17.54 11.36
C TYR A 132 37.02 18.48 12.55
N ASN A 133 36.35 18.25 13.69
CA ASN A 133 36.60 19.03 14.90
C ASN A 133 38.02 18.81 15.44
N TYR A 134 38.58 17.60 15.28
CA TYR A 134 39.94 17.28 15.70
C TYR A 134 41.02 17.94 14.84
N LEU A 135 40.65 18.50 13.68
CA LEU A 135 41.59 19.21 12.81
C LEU A 135 41.76 20.68 13.21
N LEU A 136 40.84 21.26 14.00
CA LEU A 136 40.89 22.70 14.30
C LEU A 136 42.12 23.07 15.13
N ASP A 137 42.38 22.39 16.24
CA ASP A 137 43.51 22.73 17.12
C ASP A 137 44.87 22.56 16.41
N PRO A 138 45.13 21.47 15.64
CA PRO A 138 46.35 21.37 14.83
C PRO A 138 46.47 22.45 13.76
N ILE A 139 45.38 22.81 13.07
CA ILE A 139 45.40 23.86 12.04
C ILE A 139 45.70 25.23 12.67
N GLU A 140 45.07 25.56 13.79
CA GLU A 140 45.34 26.79 14.53
C GLU A 140 46.79 26.87 14.97
N ARG A 141 47.33 25.77 15.51
CA ARG A 141 48.73 25.71 15.91
C ARG A 141 49.69 25.89 14.73
N LEU A 142 49.37 25.32 13.57
CA LEU A 142 50.17 25.50 12.35
C LEU A 142 50.12 26.94 11.85
N ILE A 143 48.97 27.61 11.93
CA ILE A 143 48.85 29.04 11.59
C ILE A 143 49.75 29.87 12.50
N ASP A 144 49.72 29.64 13.82
CA ASP A 144 50.57 30.36 14.77
C ASP A 144 52.06 30.16 14.49
N ILE A 145 52.46 28.92 14.17
CA ILE A 145 53.85 28.60 13.80
C ILE A 145 54.23 29.33 12.50
N SER A 146 53.40 29.24 11.45
CA SER A 146 53.67 29.90 10.17
C SER A 146 53.74 31.42 10.29
N ASN A 147 52.94 32.03 11.20
CA ASN A 147 53.03 33.44 11.54
C ASN A 147 54.38 33.80 12.14
N ASN A 148 54.90 33.00 13.08
CA ASN A 148 56.20 33.25 13.72
C ASN A 148 57.38 33.13 12.75
N PHE A 149 57.24 32.36 11.67
CA PHE A 149 58.25 32.17 10.63
C PHE A 149 58.00 33.02 9.36
N GLU A 150 57.00 33.91 9.37
CA GLU A 150 56.63 34.78 8.24
C GLU A 150 56.32 34.03 6.93
N ILE A 151 55.78 32.81 7.02
CA ILE A 151 55.49 31.96 5.85
C ILE A 151 54.08 32.28 5.31
N ILE A 152 53.96 33.41 4.61
CA ILE A 152 52.69 34.02 4.18
C ILE A 152 51.82 33.08 3.33
N GLU A 153 52.40 32.36 2.37
CA GLU A 153 51.66 31.44 1.49
C GLU A 153 51.02 30.25 2.25
N SER A 154 51.70 29.79 3.30
CA SER A 154 51.17 28.72 4.17
C SER A 154 50.02 29.24 5.04
N ILE A 155 50.07 30.48 5.50
CA ILE A 155 49.02 31.09 6.33
C ILE A 155 47.70 31.19 5.58
N ASP A 156 47.71 31.65 4.32
CA ASP A 156 46.50 31.75 3.49
C ASP A 156 45.86 30.37 3.26
N THR A 157 46.69 29.37 2.92
CA THR A 157 46.24 27.99 2.71
C THR A 157 45.65 27.38 3.98
N LEU A 158 46.31 27.54 5.13
CA LEU A 158 45.83 27.03 6.41
C LEU A 158 44.55 27.74 6.88
N THR A 159 44.42 29.04 6.61
CA THR A 159 43.20 29.80 6.93
C THR A 159 42.00 29.31 6.11
N LYS A 160 42.21 29.05 4.81
CA LYS A 160 41.19 28.43 3.96
C LYS A 160 40.82 27.03 4.44
N LEU A 161 41.81 26.23 4.83
CA LEU A 161 41.60 24.90 5.39
C LEU A 161 40.78 24.95 6.69
N LYS A 162 41.11 25.86 7.62
CA LYS A 162 40.34 26.10 8.85
C LYS A 162 38.89 26.48 8.56
N SER A 163 38.67 27.39 7.61
CA SER A 163 37.33 27.81 7.20
C SER A 163 36.51 26.65 6.63
N ASN A 164 37.13 25.82 5.78
CA ASN A 164 36.50 24.62 5.24
C ASN A 164 36.21 23.57 6.33
N ALA A 165 37.11 23.38 7.29
CA ALA A 165 36.88 22.48 8.43
C ALA A 165 35.69 22.95 9.27
N HIS A 166 35.59 24.25 9.60
CA HIS A 166 34.40 24.80 10.28
C HIS A 166 33.11 24.61 9.49
N ARG A 167 33.15 24.81 8.16
CA ARG A 167 31.99 24.58 7.29
C ARG A 167 31.59 23.10 7.30
N ALA A 168 32.54 22.19 7.22
CA ALA A 168 32.30 20.75 7.31
C ALA A 168 31.66 20.36 8.65
N ILE A 169 32.15 20.90 9.77
CA ILE A 169 31.56 20.69 11.11
C ILE A 169 30.11 21.18 11.17
N ARG A 170 29.80 22.35 10.60
CA ARG A 170 28.42 22.87 10.57
C ARG A 170 27.50 21.96 9.77
N LEU A 171 27.93 21.57 8.56
CA LEU A 171 27.15 20.66 7.71
C LEU A 171 26.97 19.29 8.37
N ALA A 172 27.98 18.77 9.07
CA ALA A 172 27.88 17.54 9.84
C ALA A 172 26.83 17.64 10.95
N LYS A 173 26.78 18.76 11.70
CA LYS A 173 25.76 19.01 12.72
C LYS A 173 24.35 19.12 12.12
N GLU A 174 24.19 19.83 11.01
CA GLU A 174 22.91 19.94 10.31
C GLU A 174 22.44 18.58 9.80
N LEU A 175 23.34 17.81 9.19
CA LEU A 175 23.07 16.46 8.70
C LEU A 175 22.72 15.51 9.85
N TYR A 176 23.42 15.58 10.99
CA TYR A 176 23.06 14.82 12.19
C TYR A 176 21.67 15.19 12.72
N GLY A 177 21.33 16.48 12.73
CA GLY A 177 20.00 16.94 13.11
C GLY A 177 18.89 16.42 12.19
N LEU A 178 19.16 16.37 10.88
CA LEU A 178 18.26 15.78 9.89
C LEU A 178 18.17 14.26 10.04
N ASP A 179 19.29 13.57 10.24
CA ASP A 179 19.36 12.14 10.50
C ASP A 179 18.51 11.75 11.71
N LYS A 180 18.62 12.50 12.83
CA LYS A 180 17.77 12.29 14.00
C LYS A 180 16.27 12.43 13.66
N LYS A 181 15.89 13.44 12.90
CA LYS A 181 14.49 13.63 12.47
C LYS A 181 14.00 12.51 11.57
N ILE A 182 14.85 12.05 10.64
CA ILE A 182 14.56 10.91 9.76
C ILE A 182 14.31 9.66 10.63
N ARG A 183 15.18 9.39 11.62
CA ARG A 183 14.98 8.29 12.58
C ARG A 183 13.70 8.40 13.38
N GLU A 184 13.37 9.59 13.88
CA GLU A 184 12.10 9.84 14.59
C GLU A 184 10.87 9.57 13.72
N LEU A 185 10.96 9.83 12.41
CA LEU A 185 9.90 9.52 11.45
C LEU A 185 9.86 8.02 11.12
N LEU A 186 11.01 7.38 10.94
CA LEU A 186 11.10 5.94 10.68
C LEU A 186 10.52 5.11 11.83
N ASN A 187 10.75 5.51 13.08
CA ASN A 187 10.18 4.82 14.25
C ASN A 187 8.64 4.92 14.36
N LYS A 188 7.99 5.75 13.52
CA LYS A 188 6.53 5.93 13.52
C LYS A 188 5.83 5.13 12.42
N ILE A 189 6.58 4.49 11.52
CA ILE A 189 6.07 3.75 10.36
C ILE A 189 6.34 2.26 10.58
#